data_AF-A0A957J4J9-F1
#
_entry.id   AF-A0A957J4J9-F1
#
_cell.length_a   1.000
_cell.length_b   1.000
_cell.length_c   1.000
_cell.angle_alpha   90.00
_cell.angle_beta   90.00
_cell.angle_gamma   90.00
#
_symmetry.space_group_name_H-M   'P 1'
#
loop_
_entity.id
_entity.type
_entity.pdbx_description
1 polymer ?
#
loop_
_entity_poly.entity_id
_entity_poly.type
_entity_poly.pdbx_seq_one_letter_code
_entity_poly.pdbx_strand_id
1 'polypeptide(L)'
;MSEIDGLIIKAASLLREAKHTVVLTGAGISTPSGIPDFRTPGRGVWEDVDPSEVASIYAFKRYPQHFYDWLRPLIDTIFSAHPNAAHLSLARLERNGRIRCIITQNIDLLHSRAGSRTIYEVHGHLREMTCISCFTI
;
A
#
# COMPACT_ATOMS: atom_id res chain seq x y z
N MET A 1 22.81 19.36 -12.21
CA MET A 1 22.49 18.07 -11.56
C MET A 1 22.04 18.40 -10.15
N SER A 2 20.82 18.03 -9.79
CA SER A 2 20.24 18.34 -8.48
C SER A 2 20.88 17.47 -7.38
N GLU A 3 20.74 17.88 -6.12
CA GLU A 3 21.13 17.05 -4.97
C GLU A 3 20.41 15.68 -5.00
N ILE A 4 19.14 15.68 -5.41
CA ILE A 4 18.31 14.48 -5.57
C ILE A 4 18.89 13.55 -6.65
N ASP A 5 19.37 14.07 -7.77
CA ASP A 5 19.98 13.25 -8.82
C ASP A 5 21.20 12.49 -8.27
N GLY A 6 22.00 13.15 -7.43
CA GLY A 6 23.14 12.52 -6.75
C GLY A 6 22.72 11.40 -5.81
N LEU A 7 21.64 11.59 -5.04
CA LEU A 7 21.09 10.58 -4.14
C LEU A 7 20.52 9.38 -4.92
N ILE A 8 19.85 9.62 -6.06
CA ILE A 8 19.33 8.56 -6.93
C ILE A 8 20.47 7.70 -7.49
N ILE A 9 21.56 8.33 -7.96
CA ILE A 9 22.75 7.61 -8.46
C ILE A 9 23.36 6.76 -7.35
N LYS A 10 23.48 7.31 -6.14
CA LYS A 10 24.00 6.58 -4.97
C LYS A 10 23.12 5.38 -4.61
N ALA A 11 21.80 5.58 -4.53
CA ALA A 11 20.84 4.51 -4.26
C ALA A 11 20.91 3.40 -5.32
N ALA A 12 21.03 3.78 -6.61
CA ALA A 12 21.19 2.82 -7.70
C ALA A 12 22.50 2.02 -7.59
N SER A 13 23.60 2.62 -7.11
CA SER A 13 24.85 1.86 -6.87
C SER A 13 24.70 0.86 -5.74
N LEU A 14 24.16 1.29 -4.61
CA LEU A 14 23.89 0.41 -3.47
C LEU A 14 23.00 -0.77 -3.88
N LEU A 15 21.97 -0.51 -4.70
CA LEU A 15 21.09 -1.56 -5.20
C LEU A 15 21.79 -2.55 -6.13
N ARG A 16 22.75 -2.10 -6.95
CA ARG A 16 23.52 -3.00 -7.85
C ARG A 16 24.48 -3.91 -7.08
N GLU A 17 25.07 -3.39 -6.00
CA GLU A 17 26.05 -4.11 -5.16
C GLU A 17 25.39 -5.03 -4.13
N ALA A 18 24.15 -4.73 -3.74
CA ALA A 18 23.39 -5.54 -2.81
C ALA A 18 23.16 -6.97 -3.32
N LYS A 19 23.43 -7.95 -2.45
CA LYS A 19 23.18 -9.37 -2.71
C LYS A 19 21.76 -9.80 -2.36
N HIS A 20 21.11 -9.02 -1.48
CA HIS A 20 19.78 -9.32 -0.96
C HIS A 20 19.03 -8.02 -0.65
N THR A 21 18.17 -7.61 -1.57
CA THR A 21 17.37 -6.39 -1.42
C THR A 21 15.93 -6.73 -1.11
N VAL A 22 15.37 -6.07 -0.10
CA VAL A 22 13.95 -6.07 0.24
C VAL A 22 13.42 -4.65 0.14
N VAL A 23 12.17 -4.50 -0.30
CA VAL A 23 11.52 -3.19 -0.41
C VAL A 23 10.38 -3.10 0.58
N LEU A 24 10.36 -2.06 1.40
CA LEU A 24 9.24 -1.72 2.27
C LEU A 24 8.43 -0.57 1.64
N THR A 25 7.12 -0.74 1.49
CA THR A 25 6.24 0.33 0.99
C THR A 25 5.11 0.67 1.96
N GLY A 26 4.61 1.91 1.82
CA GLY A 26 3.40 2.39 2.47
C GLY A 26 2.58 3.26 1.52
N ALA A 27 1.55 3.94 2.04
CA ALA A 27 0.51 4.58 1.22
C ALA A 27 1.05 5.57 0.18
N GLY A 28 2.18 6.25 0.47
CA GLY A 28 2.82 7.20 -0.43
C GLY A 28 3.06 6.67 -1.85
N ILE A 29 3.38 5.37 -2.01
CA ILE A 29 3.61 4.76 -3.33
C ILE A 29 2.34 4.71 -4.19
N SER A 30 1.17 4.70 -3.56
CA SER A 30 -0.15 4.61 -4.21
C SER A 30 -0.78 5.97 -4.46
N THR A 31 -0.22 7.05 -3.90
CA THR A 31 -0.73 8.42 -4.12
C THR A 31 -0.75 8.84 -5.58
N PRO A 32 0.26 8.54 -6.43
CA PRO A 32 0.20 8.86 -7.86
C PRO A 32 -0.80 7.99 -8.63
N SER A 33 -1.35 6.95 -8.00
CA SER A 33 -2.43 6.11 -8.54
C SER A 33 -3.83 6.61 -8.16
N GLY A 34 -3.93 7.77 -7.50
CA GLY A 34 -5.20 8.38 -7.09
C GLY A 34 -5.72 7.90 -5.74
N ILE A 35 -5.01 7.00 -5.05
CA ILE A 35 -5.40 6.55 -3.71
C ILE A 35 -4.83 7.54 -2.68
N PRO A 36 -5.68 8.20 -1.88
CA PRO A 36 -5.20 9.14 -0.87
C PRO A 36 -4.34 8.40 0.16
N ASP A 37 -3.32 9.09 0.67
CA ASP A 37 -2.62 8.58 1.84
C ASP A 37 -3.42 8.89 3.12
N PHE A 38 -2.84 8.48 4.24
CA PHE A 38 -3.49 8.58 5.53
C PHE A 38 -3.34 9.95 6.19
N ARG A 39 -2.19 10.63 6.03
CA ARG A 39 -1.73 11.66 6.97
C ARG A 39 -1.37 13.00 6.32
N THR A 40 -1.30 13.08 4.99
CA THR A 40 -0.86 14.30 4.33
C THR A 40 -1.89 15.40 4.53
N PRO A 41 -1.51 16.58 5.03
CA PRO A 41 -2.44 17.69 5.21
C PRO A 41 -3.13 18.12 3.92
N GLY A 42 -4.42 18.42 3.99
CA GLY A 42 -5.33 18.81 2.90
C GLY A 42 -5.80 17.67 1.98
N ARG A 43 -5.49 16.41 2.28
CA ARG A 43 -5.72 15.25 1.37
C ARG A 43 -5.68 13.87 2.04
N GLY A 44 -5.27 13.79 3.29
CA GLY A 44 -5.15 12.53 4.03
C GLY A 44 -6.50 12.10 4.59
N VAL A 45 -6.82 10.81 4.53
CA VAL A 45 -8.14 10.31 4.95
C VAL A 45 -8.45 10.46 6.44
N TRP A 46 -7.47 10.84 7.27
CA TRP A 46 -7.65 11.11 8.71
C TRP A 46 -8.00 12.55 9.05
N GLU A 47 -8.04 13.47 8.08
CA GLU A 47 -8.42 14.86 8.39
C GLU A 47 -9.88 14.99 8.75
N ASP A 48 -10.73 14.17 8.15
CA ASP A 48 -12.18 14.26 8.30
C ASP A 48 -12.75 13.27 9.33
N VAL A 49 -11.90 12.44 9.95
CA VAL A 49 -12.36 11.36 10.85
C VAL A 49 -11.29 10.96 11.87
N ASP A 50 -11.72 10.62 13.09
CA ASP A 50 -10.84 9.99 14.07
C ASP A 50 -10.56 8.53 13.65
N PRO A 51 -9.30 8.16 13.38
CA PRO A 51 -8.94 6.78 13.04
C PRO A 51 -9.36 5.77 14.12
N SER A 52 -9.43 6.20 15.39
CA SER A 52 -9.82 5.36 16.51
C SER A 52 -11.30 4.93 16.44
N GLU A 53 -12.14 5.71 15.76
CA GLU A 53 -13.57 5.44 15.59
C GLU A 53 -13.87 4.56 14.37
N VAL A 54 -13.07 4.66 13.31
CA VAL A 54 -13.33 3.93 12.06
C VAL A 54 -12.40 2.76 11.82
N ALA A 55 -11.16 2.79 12.32
CA ALA A 55 -10.12 1.81 12.00
C ALA A 55 -9.57 1.07 13.24
N SER A 56 -10.38 0.95 14.30
CA SER A 56 -10.08 0.18 15.51
C SER A 56 -10.95 -1.06 15.62
N ILE A 57 -10.39 -2.19 16.05
CA ILE A 57 -11.16 -3.42 16.31
C ILE A 57 -12.23 -3.21 17.39
N TYR A 58 -11.98 -2.35 18.38
CA TYR A 58 -12.94 -2.06 19.44
C TYR A 58 -14.15 -1.30 18.91
N ALA A 59 -13.89 -0.29 18.07
CA ALA A 59 -14.95 0.48 17.43
C ALA A 59 -15.71 -0.38 16.42
N PHE A 60 -15.02 -1.17 15.59
CA PHE A 60 -15.65 -2.09 14.63
C PHE A 60 -16.60 -3.09 15.29
N LYS A 61 -16.22 -3.67 16.44
CA LYS A 61 -17.09 -4.59 17.19
C LYS A 61 -18.34 -3.92 17.77
N ARG A 62 -18.28 -2.62 18.06
CA ARG A 62 -19.37 -1.87 18.71
C ARG A 62 -20.27 -1.17 17.69
N TYR A 63 -19.68 -0.61 16.65
CA TYR A 63 -20.30 0.22 15.62
C TYR A 63 -19.73 -0.13 14.23
N PRO A 64 -19.93 -1.37 13.71
CA PRO A 64 -19.30 -1.82 12.47
C PRO A 64 -19.66 -0.94 11.26
N GLN A 65 -20.85 -0.33 11.28
CA GLN A 65 -21.32 0.54 10.20
C GLN A 65 -20.40 1.74 9.96
N HIS A 66 -19.76 2.30 11.00
CA HIS A 66 -18.84 3.44 10.84
C HIS A 66 -17.63 3.09 9.97
N PHE A 67 -17.06 1.90 10.17
CA PHE A 67 -15.97 1.41 9.32
C PHE A 67 -16.43 1.23 7.88
N TYR A 68 -17.62 0.64 7.66
CA TYR A 68 -18.11 0.40 6.30
C TYR A 68 -18.45 1.71 5.58
N ASP A 69 -19.07 2.67 6.25
CA ASP A 69 -19.41 3.97 5.66
C ASP A 69 -18.14 4.76 5.30
N TRP A 70 -17.11 4.67 6.14
CA TRP A 70 -15.81 5.26 5.87
C TRP A 70 -15.04 4.54 4.74
N LEU A 71 -15.07 3.21 4.71
CA LEU A 71 -14.31 2.41 3.74
C LEU A 71 -14.94 2.42 2.34
N ARG A 72 -16.27 2.43 2.24
CA ARG A 72 -17.02 2.40 0.97
C ARG A 72 -16.53 3.39 -0.09
N PRO A 73 -16.38 4.71 0.18
CA PRO A 73 -15.89 5.65 -0.83
C PRO A 73 -14.44 5.37 -1.26
N LEU A 74 -13.63 4.81 -0.37
CA LEU A 74 -12.23 4.43 -0.67
C LEU A 74 -12.16 3.18 -1.54
N ILE A 75 -13.06 2.22 -1.33
CA ILE A 75 -13.15 0.97 -2.11
C ILE A 75 -13.23 1.26 -3.60
N ASP A 76 -14.15 2.12 -4.04
CA ASP A 76 -14.33 2.42 -5.46
C ASP A 76 -13.07 3.05 -6.08
N THR A 77 -12.40 3.92 -5.31
CA THR A 77 -11.12 4.54 -5.70
C THR A 77 -10.01 3.49 -5.83
N ILE A 78 -9.90 2.57 -4.86
CA ILE A 78 -8.87 1.52 -4.86
C ILE A 78 -9.08 0.54 -6.02
N PHE A 79 -10.31 0.10 -6.26
CA PHE A 79 -10.61 -0.85 -7.33
C PHE A 79 -10.40 -0.24 -8.73
N SER A 80 -10.68 1.06 -8.90
CA SER A 80 -10.47 1.78 -10.17
C SER A 80 -9.01 2.26 -10.37
N ALA A 81 -8.23 2.39 -9.30
CA ALA A 81 -6.82 2.78 -9.38
C ALA A 81 -6.00 1.79 -10.22
N HIS A 82 -4.92 2.24 -10.83
CA HIS A 82 -4.00 1.40 -11.61
C HIS A 82 -2.57 1.52 -11.09
N PRO A 83 -1.73 0.48 -11.20
CA PRO A 83 -0.34 0.57 -10.80
C PRO A 83 0.38 1.68 -11.56
N ASN A 84 1.04 2.58 -10.83
CA ASN A 84 1.87 3.63 -11.43
C ASN A 84 3.31 3.14 -11.74
N ALA A 85 4.13 4.03 -12.30
CA ALA A 85 5.50 3.74 -12.70
C ALA A 85 6.39 3.14 -11.58
N ALA A 86 6.16 3.51 -10.31
CA ALA A 86 6.93 2.95 -9.19
C ALA A 86 6.61 1.46 -9.00
N HIS A 87 5.33 1.09 -8.98
CA HIS A 87 4.89 -0.30 -8.87
C HIS A 87 5.43 -1.17 -10.02
N LEU A 88 5.28 -0.68 -11.26
CA LEU A 88 5.77 -1.36 -12.45
C LEU A 88 7.30 -1.53 -12.44
N SER A 89 8.02 -0.53 -11.94
CA SER A 89 9.48 -0.59 -11.79
C SER A 89 9.90 -1.62 -10.75
N LEU A 90 9.22 -1.69 -9.61
CA LEU A 90 9.49 -2.70 -8.58
C LEU A 90 9.22 -4.12 -9.10
N ALA A 91 8.10 -4.34 -9.79
CA ALA A 91 7.80 -5.62 -10.43
C ALA A 91 8.89 -6.03 -11.44
N ARG A 92 9.41 -5.08 -12.23
CA ARG A 92 10.51 -5.32 -13.17
C ARG A 92 11.81 -5.66 -12.45
N LEU A 93 12.15 -4.95 -11.37
CA LEU A 93 13.36 -5.20 -10.59
C LEU A 93 13.31 -6.56 -9.90
N GLU A 94 12.16 -6.96 -9.36
CA GLU A 94 11.94 -8.30 -8.81
C GLU A 94 12.11 -9.37 -9.89
N ARG A 95 11.46 -9.20 -11.06
CA ARG A 95 11.59 -10.13 -12.19
C ARG A 95 13.04 -10.31 -12.64
N ASN A 96 13.85 -9.26 -12.55
CA ASN A 96 15.27 -9.28 -12.89
C ASN A 96 16.17 -9.76 -11.73
N GLY A 97 15.59 -10.26 -10.63
CA GLY A 97 16.32 -10.77 -9.47
C GLY A 97 17.05 -9.71 -8.64
N ARG A 98 16.76 -8.41 -8.85
CA ARG A 98 17.39 -7.30 -8.12
C ARG A 98 16.73 -7.03 -6.77
N ILE A 99 15.45 -7.38 -6.65
CA ILE A 99 14.68 -7.33 -5.41
C ILE A 99 14.15 -8.74 -5.13
N ARG A 100 14.15 -9.13 -3.85
CA ARG A 100 13.71 -10.46 -3.39
C ARG A 100 12.24 -10.50 -3.03
N CYS A 101 11.75 -9.44 -2.42
CA CYS A 101 10.35 -9.31 -2.06
C CYS A 101 9.98 -7.86 -1.79
N ILE A 102 8.67 -7.63 -1.78
CA ILE A 102 8.05 -6.40 -1.35
C ILE A 102 7.30 -6.69 -0.05
N ILE A 103 7.63 -5.97 1.01
CA ILE A 103 6.85 -5.90 2.24
C ILE A 103 6.00 -4.64 2.13
N THR A 104 4.69 -4.76 2.25
CA THR A 104 3.78 -3.63 2.06
C THR A 104 2.80 -3.49 3.22
N GLN A 105 2.63 -2.25 3.67
CA GLN A 105 1.58 -1.85 4.59
C GLN A 105 0.24 -1.58 3.88
N ASN A 106 0.24 -1.57 2.54
CA ASN A 106 -0.93 -1.22 1.75
C ASN A 106 -1.83 -2.44 1.57
N ILE A 107 -3.14 -2.17 1.53
CA ILE A 107 -4.19 -3.18 1.32
C ILE A 107 -4.79 -3.11 -0.11
N ASP A 108 -4.22 -2.25 -0.98
CA ASP A 108 -4.76 -1.80 -2.26
C ASP A 108 -4.50 -2.72 -3.46
N LEU A 109 -3.71 -3.78 -3.28
CA LEU A 109 -3.39 -4.80 -4.28
C LEU A 109 -2.55 -4.30 -5.47
N LEU A 110 -2.08 -3.05 -5.49
CA LEU A 110 -1.41 -2.47 -6.66
C LEU A 110 -0.08 -3.15 -7.00
N HIS A 111 0.65 -3.67 -6.00
CA HIS A 111 1.86 -4.47 -6.24
C HIS A 111 1.56 -5.77 -6.99
N SER A 112 0.49 -6.48 -6.58
CA SER A 112 0.06 -7.72 -7.25
C SER A 112 -0.39 -7.41 -8.68
N ARG A 113 -1.20 -6.36 -8.86
CA ARG A 113 -1.67 -5.90 -10.18
C ARG A 113 -0.53 -5.40 -11.08
N ALA A 114 0.58 -4.91 -10.52
CA ALA A 114 1.78 -4.55 -11.28
C ALA A 114 2.58 -5.77 -11.75
N GLY A 115 2.27 -6.97 -11.24
CA GLY A 115 2.95 -8.21 -11.56
C GLY A 115 4.11 -8.57 -10.65
N SER A 116 4.21 -7.95 -9.46
CA SER A 116 5.10 -8.43 -8.40
C SER A 116 4.59 -9.78 -7.85
N ARG A 117 5.51 -10.67 -7.48
CA ARG A 117 5.21 -12.07 -7.13
C ARG A 117 5.38 -12.37 -5.65
N THR A 118 6.45 -11.88 -5.04
CA THR A 118 6.79 -12.14 -3.64
C THR A 118 6.40 -10.93 -2.80
N ILE A 119 5.15 -10.90 -2.35
CA ILE A 119 4.57 -9.78 -1.62
C ILE A 119 4.17 -10.24 -0.22
N TYR A 120 4.59 -9.48 0.79
CA TYR A 120 4.20 -9.67 2.18
C TYR A 120 3.30 -8.49 2.60
N GLU A 121 2.00 -8.72 2.66
CA GLU A 121 0.98 -7.73 3.03
C GLU A 121 0.77 -7.73 4.54
N VAL A 122 1.49 -6.85 5.25
CA VAL A 122 1.53 -6.89 6.74
C VAL A 122 0.27 -6.36 7.41
N HIS A 123 -0.60 -5.68 6.65
CA HIS A 123 -1.92 -5.21 7.11
C HIS A 123 -3.09 -5.96 6.45
N GLY A 124 -2.82 -7.11 5.81
CA GLY A 124 -3.82 -7.84 5.04
C GLY A 124 -4.13 -7.19 3.69
N HIS A 125 -5.33 -7.46 3.16
CA HIS A 125 -5.69 -7.12 1.79
C HIS A 125 -7.21 -6.96 1.62
N LEU A 126 -7.62 -6.16 0.64
CA LEU A 126 -9.05 -5.96 0.31
C LEU A 126 -9.67 -7.04 -0.59
N ARG A 127 -8.96 -8.15 -0.89
CA ARG A 127 -9.49 -9.23 -1.74
C ARG A 127 -10.63 -10.01 -1.09
N GLU A 128 -10.66 -10.04 0.23
CA GLU A 128 -11.46 -10.97 1.02
C GLU A 128 -11.95 -10.24 2.28
N MET A 129 -13.09 -10.68 2.80
CA MET A 129 -13.67 -10.20 4.04
C MET A 129 -14.00 -11.42 4.89
N THR A 130 -13.78 -11.35 6.21
CA THR A 130 -14.00 -12.51 7.09
C THR A 130 -15.15 -12.24 8.05
N CYS A 131 -16.11 -13.16 8.12
CA CYS A 131 -17.19 -13.11 9.11
C CYS A 131 -16.61 -13.23 10.52
N ILE A 132 -16.84 -12.22 11.37
CA ILE A 132 -16.33 -12.21 12.76
C ILE A 132 -17.03 -13.21 13.70
N SER A 133 -18.08 -13.90 13.23
CA SER A 133 -18.81 -14.91 14.00
C SER A 133 -18.33 -16.33 13.70
N CYS A 134 -18.20 -16.70 12.41
CA CYS A 134 -17.85 -18.06 11.99
C CYS A 134 -16.48 -18.17 11.30
N PHE A 135 -15.78 -17.04 11.12
CA PHE A 135 -14.46 -16.96 10.48
C PHE A 135 -14.41 -17.47 9.03
N THR A 136 -15.57 -17.57 8.38
CA THR A 136 -15.66 -17.85 6.94
C THR A 136 -15.30 -16.60 6.14
N ILE A 137 -14.61 -16.82 5.03
CA ILE A 137 -14.21 -15.82 4.03
C ILE A 137 -15.25 -15.77 2.92
#